data_AF-A0A246RRI1-F1
#
_entry.id   AF-A0A246RRI1-F1
#
_cell.length_a   1.000
_cell.length_b   1.000
_cell.length_c   1.000
_cell.angle_alpha   90.00
_cell.angle_beta   90.00
_cell.angle_gamma   90.00
#
_symmetry.space_group_name_H-M   'P 1'
#
loop_
_entity.id
_entity.type
_entity.pdbx_description
1 polymer ?
#
loop_
_entity_poly.entity_id
_entity_poly.type
_entity_poly.pdbx_seq_one_letter_code
_entity_poly.pdbx_strand_id
1 'polypeptide(L)'
;MMTFRVVFDICEQELPDAEATRVFLDKQTLMIGPHGTRAHAFWFAPSGADDVLRLDIDYDNARAALRWLPDGGHAVEQPPAEPIVVLESSDSPLVTIPAELAVLSVETAHRAVIEYIATCQRPSLVRWADHTASQEK
;
A
#
# COMPACT_ATOMS: atom_id res chain seq x y z
N MET A 1 0.15 24.23 -0.84
CA MET A 1 0.59 23.00 -0.17
C MET A 1 -0.34 21.90 -0.67
N MET A 2 0.20 20.81 -1.23
CA MET A 2 -0.62 19.74 -1.79
C MET A 2 -1.09 18.84 -0.64
N THR A 3 -2.39 18.53 -0.56
CA THR A 3 -2.92 17.53 0.36
C THR A 3 -3.11 16.21 -0.37
N PHE A 4 -3.12 15.13 0.39
CA PHE A 4 -3.31 13.78 -0.13
C PHE A 4 -4.54 13.16 0.49
N ARG A 5 -5.24 12.36 -0.31
CA ARG A 5 -6.27 11.46 0.15
C ARG A 5 -5.65 10.11 0.44
N VAL A 6 -6.02 9.53 1.58
CA VAL A 6 -5.92 8.09 1.82
C VAL A 6 -7.32 7.50 1.92
N VAL A 7 -7.57 6.43 1.16
CA VAL A 7 -8.78 5.60 1.26
C VAL A 7 -8.40 4.27 1.89
N PHE A 8 -9.18 3.83 2.88
CA PHE A 8 -9.07 2.51 3.51
C PHE A 8 -10.43 2.08 4.02
N ASP A 9 -10.81 0.83 3.81
CA ASP A 9 -12.13 0.32 4.17
C ASP A 9 -13.27 1.18 3.53
N ILE A 10 -14.13 1.79 4.35
CA ILE A 10 -15.18 2.75 3.95
C ILE A 10 -14.80 4.19 4.28
N CYS A 11 -13.56 4.41 4.73
CA CYS A 11 -13.07 5.68 5.23
C CYS A 11 -12.20 6.38 4.18
N GLU A 12 -12.40 7.69 4.08
CA GLU A 12 -11.55 8.60 3.34
C GLU A 12 -11.01 9.65 4.31
N GLN A 13 -9.70 9.90 4.25
CA GLN A 13 -9.04 10.88 5.10
C GLN A 13 -8.06 11.73 4.30
N GLU A 14 -8.04 13.04 4.58
CA GLU A 14 -7.00 13.94 4.07
C GLU A 14 -5.76 13.93 4.97
N LEU A 15 -4.60 13.84 4.35
CA LEU A 15 -3.27 13.90 4.93
C LEU A 15 -2.55 15.14 4.37
N PRO A 16 -2.17 16.12 5.21
CA PRO A 16 -1.61 17.39 4.75
C PRO A 16 -0.18 17.28 4.22
N ASP A 17 0.60 16.30 4.68
CA ASP A 17 2.01 16.14 4.33
C ASP A 17 2.56 14.74 4.70
N ALA A 18 3.85 14.55 4.43
CA ALA A 18 4.60 13.33 4.68
C ALA A 18 4.69 12.97 6.18
N GLU A 19 4.72 13.97 7.08
CA GLU A 19 4.80 13.75 8.52
C GLU A 19 3.45 13.26 9.07
N ALA A 20 2.34 13.87 8.62
CA ALA A 20 1.01 13.38 8.95
C ALA A 20 0.78 11.96 8.40
N THR A 21 1.35 11.65 7.23
CA THR A 21 1.30 10.29 6.66
C THR A 21 2.07 9.29 7.51
N ARG A 22 3.27 9.65 7.99
CA ARG A 22 4.04 8.83 8.93
C ARG A 22 3.23 8.52 10.19
N VAL A 23 2.63 9.55 10.80
CA VAL A 23 1.76 9.39 11.98
C VAL A 23 0.54 8.52 11.70
N PHE A 24 -0.06 8.65 10.51
CA PHE A 24 -1.16 7.80 10.07
C PHE A 24 -0.71 6.33 10.01
N LEU A 25 0.39 6.02 9.32
CA LEU A 25 0.90 4.67 9.17
C LEU A 25 1.31 4.05 10.50
N ASP A 26 1.96 4.81 11.39
CA ASP A 26 2.30 4.37 12.75
C ASP A 26 1.06 3.90 13.52
N LYS A 27 -0.06 4.63 13.42
CA LYS A 27 -1.32 4.22 14.05
C LYS A 27 -1.87 2.91 13.47
N GLN A 28 -1.73 2.70 12.15
CA GLN A 28 -2.21 1.49 11.50
C GLN A 28 -1.48 0.22 11.96
N THR A 29 -0.23 0.33 12.44
CA THR A 29 0.51 -0.82 13.01
C THR A 29 -0.17 -1.45 14.23
N LEU A 30 -1.04 -0.68 14.90
CA LEU A 30 -1.77 -1.08 16.11
C LEU A 30 -3.25 -1.41 15.84
N MET A 31 -3.73 -1.15 14.62
CA MET A 31 -5.14 -1.28 14.25
C MET A 31 -5.47 -2.70 13.83
N ILE A 32 -6.27 -3.38 14.66
CA ILE A 32 -6.83 -4.70 14.36
C ILE A 32 -8.13 -4.52 13.59
N GLY A 33 -8.21 -5.07 12.38
CA GLY A 33 -9.41 -5.05 11.56
C GLY A 33 -10.49 -6.03 12.06
N PRO A 34 -11.72 -5.97 11.49
CA PRO A 34 -12.86 -6.83 11.82
C PRO A 34 -12.57 -8.34 11.90
N HIS A 35 -11.59 -8.83 11.14
CA HIS A 35 -11.22 -10.26 11.10
C HIS A 35 -10.08 -10.64 12.05
N GLY A 36 -9.69 -9.75 12.95
CA GLY A 36 -8.61 -10.00 13.91
C GLY A 36 -7.21 -9.88 13.32
N THR A 37 -7.06 -9.43 12.07
CA THR A 37 -5.78 -9.24 11.40
C THR A 37 -5.37 -7.77 11.40
N ARG A 38 -4.07 -7.52 11.30
CA ARG A 38 -3.49 -6.20 11.02
C ARG A 38 -3.02 -6.15 9.56
N ALA A 39 -3.90 -6.58 8.65
CA ALA A 39 -3.61 -6.64 7.23
C ALA A 39 -4.67 -5.85 6.45
N HIS A 40 -4.23 -4.79 5.76
CA HIS A 40 -5.10 -3.76 5.20
C HIS A 40 -4.62 -3.32 3.82
N ALA A 41 -5.55 -2.82 3.00
CA ALA A 41 -5.24 -2.12 1.77
C ALA A 41 -5.49 -0.60 1.93
N PHE A 42 -4.60 0.19 1.35
CA PHE A 42 -4.66 1.64 1.34
C PHE A 42 -4.44 2.17 -0.08
N TRP A 43 -5.20 3.18 -0.46
CA TRP A 43 -5.02 3.92 -1.71
C TRP A 43 -4.65 5.36 -1.39
N PHE A 44 -3.55 5.82 -1.99
CA PHE A 44 -3.03 7.18 -1.83
C PHE A 44 -3.08 7.92 -3.16
N ALA A 45 -3.61 9.13 -3.13
CA ALA A 45 -3.68 10.03 -4.28
C ALA A 45 -3.54 11.48 -3.82
N PRO A 46 -3.03 12.40 -4.67
CA PRO A 46 -3.20 13.82 -4.41
C PRO A 46 -4.70 14.15 -4.36
N SER A 47 -5.10 15.07 -3.49
CA SER A 47 -6.52 15.42 -3.33
C SER A 47 -7.11 15.89 -4.66
N GLY A 48 -8.25 15.30 -5.07
CA GLY A 48 -8.90 15.56 -6.35
C GLY A 48 -8.37 14.77 -7.55
N ALA A 49 -7.41 13.85 -7.36
CA ALA A 49 -6.95 12.94 -8.39
C ALA A 49 -7.51 11.51 -8.20
N ASP A 50 -7.41 10.70 -9.27
CA ASP A 50 -7.68 9.26 -9.20
C ASP A 50 -6.64 8.55 -8.33
N ASP A 51 -6.95 7.32 -7.90
CA ASP A 51 -6.03 6.53 -7.09
C ASP A 51 -4.73 6.24 -7.84
N VAL A 52 -3.60 6.54 -7.19
CA VAL A 52 -2.28 6.49 -7.84
C VAL A 52 -1.40 5.41 -7.24
N LEU A 53 -1.33 5.34 -5.91
CA LEU A 53 -0.43 4.43 -5.21
C LEU A 53 -1.25 3.52 -4.30
N ARG A 54 -1.19 2.22 -4.53
CA ARG A 54 -1.85 1.21 -3.69
C ARG A 54 -0.83 0.50 -2.81
N LEU A 55 -1.08 0.47 -1.51
CA LEU A 55 -0.33 -0.27 -0.52
C LEU A 55 -1.21 -1.39 0.02
N ASP A 56 -0.77 -2.63 -0.13
CA ASP A 56 -1.33 -3.79 0.56
C ASP A 56 -0.31 -4.21 1.63
N ILE A 57 -0.70 -4.24 2.90
CA ILE A 57 0.27 -4.42 4.00
C ILE A 57 -0.28 -5.38 5.04
N ASP A 58 0.58 -6.28 5.50
CA ASP A 58 0.33 -7.24 6.56
C ASP A 58 1.36 -7.02 7.67
N TYR A 59 0.93 -6.35 8.75
CA TYR A 59 1.78 -6.07 9.90
C TYR A 59 2.05 -7.31 10.76
N ASP A 60 1.21 -8.34 10.70
CA ASP A 60 1.39 -9.58 11.45
C ASP A 60 2.54 -10.42 10.85
N ASN A 61 2.66 -10.41 9.53
CA ASN A 61 3.71 -11.12 8.79
C ASN A 61 4.86 -10.22 8.32
N ALA A 62 4.86 -8.94 8.69
CA ALA A 62 5.88 -7.95 8.34
C ALA A 62 6.14 -7.81 6.82
N ARG A 63 5.07 -7.89 6.01
CA ARG A 63 5.16 -7.89 4.54
C ARG A 63 4.19 -6.95 3.88
N ALA A 64 4.54 -6.47 2.70
CA ALA A 64 3.73 -5.55 1.93
C ALA A 64 3.89 -5.75 0.41
N ALA A 65 2.92 -5.26 -0.33
CA ALA A 65 2.96 -5.01 -1.76
C ALA A 65 2.68 -3.54 -2.01
N LEU A 66 3.42 -2.92 -2.94
CA LEU A 66 3.21 -1.54 -3.35
C LEU A 66 3.06 -1.49 -4.87
N ARG A 67 1.97 -0.91 -5.34
CA ARG A 67 1.63 -0.81 -6.76
C ARG A 67 1.45 0.62 -7.20
N TRP A 68 2.04 0.93 -8.35
CA TRP A 68 1.84 2.18 -9.08
C TRP A 68 0.72 1.95 -10.08
N LEU A 69 -0.48 2.47 -9.76
CA LEU A 69 -1.69 2.22 -10.55
C LEU A 69 -1.64 2.79 -11.97
N PRO A 70 -1.00 3.95 -12.25
CA PRO A 70 -0.99 4.52 -13.61
C PRO A 70 -0.38 3.61 -14.69
N ASP A 71 0.60 2.77 -14.36
CA ASP A 71 1.21 1.81 -15.32
C ASP A 71 1.14 0.34 -14.86
N GLY A 72 0.54 0.08 -13.70
CA GLY A 72 0.41 -1.25 -13.10
C GLY A 72 1.69 -1.83 -12.51
N GLY A 73 2.81 -1.11 -12.52
CA GLY A 73 4.07 -1.59 -11.98
C GLY A 73 4.02 -1.83 -10.48
N HIS A 74 4.87 -2.74 -9.99
CA HIS A 74 4.95 -3.09 -8.57
C HIS A 74 6.38 -2.95 -8.04
N ALA A 75 6.47 -2.58 -6.77
CA ALA A 75 7.74 -2.45 -6.10
C ALA A 75 8.33 -3.81 -5.75
N VAL A 76 9.66 -3.92 -5.79
CA VAL A 76 10.40 -5.15 -5.52
C VAL A 76 11.58 -4.85 -4.58
N GLU A 77 11.70 -5.65 -3.52
CA GLU A 77 12.80 -5.57 -2.55
C GLU A 77 13.40 -6.96 -2.27
N GLN A 78 12.56 -7.97 -2.01
CA GLN A 78 12.99 -9.31 -1.60
C GLN A 78 12.36 -10.40 -2.49
N PRO A 79 12.87 -11.65 -2.49
CA PRO A 79 12.23 -12.73 -3.23
C PRO A 79 10.82 -13.03 -2.69
N PRO A 80 9.91 -13.58 -3.53
CA PRO A 80 8.58 -14.02 -3.10
C PRO A 80 8.67 -15.04 -1.96
N ALA A 81 7.75 -14.94 -1.00
CA ALA A 81 7.57 -15.92 0.07
C ALA A 81 6.15 -16.51 0.00
N GLU A 82 5.23 -16.04 0.85
CA GLU A 82 3.83 -16.48 0.88
C GLU A 82 2.89 -15.38 0.33
N PRO A 83 1.65 -15.66 -0.07
CA PRO A 83 0.68 -14.58 -0.28
C PRO A 83 0.39 -13.83 1.03
N ILE A 84 -0.12 -12.59 0.94
CA ILE A 84 -0.73 -11.90 2.08
C ILE A 84 -2.23 -11.80 1.85
N VAL A 85 -3.01 -11.75 2.94
CA VAL A 85 -4.48 -11.65 2.87
C VAL A 85 -4.89 -10.37 3.57
N VAL A 86 -5.39 -9.41 2.79
CA VAL A 86 -5.68 -8.05 3.27
C VAL A 86 -7.17 -7.76 3.31
N LEU A 87 -7.56 -6.89 4.22
CA LEU A 87 -8.86 -6.26 4.22
C LEU A 87 -8.84 -5.04 3.30
N GLU A 88 -9.59 -5.10 2.21
CA GLU A 88 -9.85 -3.93 1.36
C GLU A 88 -11.06 -3.12 1.85
N SER A 89 -12.16 -3.81 2.16
CA SER A 89 -13.42 -3.26 2.66
C SER A 89 -14.07 -4.24 3.61
N SER A 90 -14.60 -3.73 4.72
CA SER A 90 -15.35 -4.48 5.74
C SER A 90 -16.68 -5.05 5.21
N ASP A 91 -17.17 -4.54 4.08
CA ASP A 91 -18.36 -5.04 3.39
C ASP A 91 -18.03 -6.14 2.36
N SER A 92 -16.77 -6.50 2.18
CA SER A 92 -16.30 -7.46 1.17
C SER A 92 -15.45 -8.59 1.76
N PRO A 93 -15.35 -9.73 1.08
CA PRO A 93 -14.39 -10.77 1.46
C PRO A 93 -12.95 -10.25 1.47
N LEU A 94 -12.11 -10.86 2.30
CA LEU A 94 -10.67 -10.61 2.29
C LEU A 94 -10.06 -10.91 0.92
N VAL A 95 -9.07 -10.11 0.53
CA VAL A 95 -8.40 -10.22 -0.76
C VAL A 95 -7.03 -10.84 -0.60
N THR A 96 -6.75 -11.87 -1.40
CA THR A 96 -5.42 -12.50 -1.46
C THR A 96 -4.53 -11.74 -2.44
N ILE A 97 -3.38 -11.30 -1.96
CA ILE A 97 -2.32 -10.70 -2.76
C ILE A 97 -1.25 -11.77 -3.00
N PRO A 98 -0.91 -12.08 -4.26
CA PRO A 98 0.10 -13.08 -4.60
C PRO A 98 1.46 -12.83 -3.96
N ALA A 99 2.20 -13.91 -3.70
CA ALA A 99 3.52 -13.85 -3.08
C ALA A 99 4.52 -13.01 -3.88
N GLU A 100 4.36 -13.02 -5.21
CA GLU A 100 5.15 -12.29 -6.19
C GLU A 100 5.00 -10.78 -6.07
N LEU A 101 3.87 -10.31 -5.53
CA LEU A 101 3.63 -8.89 -5.28
C LEU A 101 3.98 -8.50 -3.83
N ALA A 102 3.82 -9.41 -2.88
CA ALA A 102 4.07 -9.18 -1.45
C ALA A 102 5.57 -9.24 -1.08
N VAL A 103 6.39 -8.52 -1.84
CA VAL A 103 7.85 -8.60 -1.84
C VAL A 103 8.53 -7.40 -1.18
N LEU A 104 7.80 -6.60 -0.40
CA LEU A 104 8.36 -5.54 0.44
C LEU A 104 8.30 -5.90 1.92
N SER A 105 9.24 -5.36 2.69
CA SER A 105 9.11 -5.18 4.13
C SER A 105 8.15 -4.03 4.46
N VAL A 106 7.57 -4.06 5.65
CA VAL A 106 6.72 -2.97 6.18
C VAL A 106 7.49 -1.64 6.21
N GLU A 107 8.75 -1.65 6.66
CA GLU A 107 9.58 -0.44 6.76
C GLU A 107 9.79 0.21 5.38
N THR A 108 10.20 -0.59 4.39
CA THR A 108 10.42 -0.09 3.03
C THR A 108 9.13 0.44 2.40
N ALA A 109 8.00 -0.26 2.61
CA ALA A 109 6.71 0.20 2.12
C ALA A 109 6.28 1.54 2.75
N HIS A 110 6.44 1.71 4.07
CA HIS A 110 6.16 2.97 4.75
C HIS A 110 7.02 4.10 4.22
N ARG A 111 8.33 3.89 4.11
CA ARG A 111 9.24 4.90 3.55
C ARG A 111 8.84 5.28 2.13
N ALA A 112 8.45 4.32 1.30
CA ALA A 112 8.06 4.56 -0.09
C ALA A 112 6.81 5.42 -0.18
N VAL A 113 5.79 5.14 0.63
CA VAL A 113 4.59 5.98 0.72
C VAL A 113 4.96 7.40 1.19
N ILE A 114 5.78 7.54 2.22
CA ILE A 114 6.22 8.85 2.72
C ILE A 114 6.97 9.65 1.64
N GLU A 115 7.85 9.00 0.86
CA GLU A 115 8.54 9.63 -0.28
C GLU A 115 7.54 10.09 -1.34
N TYR A 116 6.57 9.25 -1.70
CA TYR A 116 5.52 9.60 -2.66
C TYR A 116 4.76 10.85 -2.22
N ILE A 117 4.33 10.92 -0.96
CA ILE A 117 3.63 12.09 -0.41
C ILE A 117 4.53 13.33 -0.44
N ALA A 118 5.81 13.19 -0.10
CA ALA A 118 6.75 14.32 -0.07
C ALA A 118 7.06 14.87 -1.47
N THR A 119 7.06 14.03 -2.49
CA THR A 119 7.55 14.37 -3.85
C THR A 119 6.44 14.51 -4.89
N CYS A 120 5.26 13.93 -4.63
CA CYS A 120 4.22 13.70 -5.64
C CYS A 120 4.71 12.87 -6.84
N GLN A 121 5.77 12.06 -6.68
CA GLN A 121 6.38 11.27 -7.74
C GLN A 121 6.41 9.78 -7.36
N ARG A 122 6.47 8.91 -8.38
CA ARG A 122 6.66 7.47 -8.17
C ARG A 122 7.90 7.24 -7.28
N PRO A 123 7.76 6.55 -6.12
CA PRO A 123 8.85 6.34 -5.17
C PRO A 123 10.14 5.85 -5.82
N SER A 124 11.25 6.53 -5.60
CA SER A 124 12.56 6.15 -6.13
C SER A 124 13.35 5.24 -5.21
N LEU A 125 12.93 5.11 -3.95
CA LEU A 125 13.63 4.28 -2.95
C LEU A 125 13.44 2.77 -3.15
N VAL A 126 12.46 2.37 -3.96
CA VAL A 126 12.22 0.97 -4.34
C VAL A 126 12.54 0.75 -5.80
N ARG A 127 12.89 -0.50 -6.14
CA ARG A 127 12.95 -0.92 -7.55
C ARG A 127 11.54 -1.23 -8.02
N TRP A 128 11.27 -0.94 -9.28
CA TRP A 128 9.99 -1.24 -9.89
C TRP A 128 10.16 -2.31 -10.95
N ALA A 129 9.26 -3.29 -10.92
CA ALA A 129 9.04 -4.21 -12.03
C ALA A 129 7.75 -3.79 -12.74
N ASP A 130 7.76 -3.88 -14.07
CA ASP A 130 6.57 -3.65 -14.87
C ASP A 130 5.49 -4.68 -14.54
N HIS A 131 4.24 -4.34 -14.86
CA HIS A 131 3.17 -5.33 -14.90
C HIS A 131 3.46 -6.32 -16.04
N THR A 132 4.33 -7.29 -15.81
CA THR A 132 4.35 -8.48 -16.64
C THR A 132 3.09 -9.24 -16.29
N ALA A 133 2.10 -9.12 -17.16
CA ALA A 133 0.95 -10.00 -17.16
C ALA A 133 1.46 -11.43 -17.34
N SER A 134 1.76 -12.11 -16.25
CA SER A 134 1.70 -13.57 -16.19
C SER A 134 0.22 -13.93 -16.17
N GLN A 135 -0.43 -13.72 -17.31
CA GLN A 135 -1.55 -14.56 -17.72
C GLN A 135 -0.94 -15.86 -18.24
N GLU A 136 -1.74 -16.93 -18.21
CA GLU A 136 -1.44 -18.32 -18.58
C GLU A 136 -0.93 -19.15 -17.38
N LYS A 137 -1.73 -20.02 -16.77
CA LYS A 137 -2.64 -21.00 -17.38
C LYS A 137 -3.72 -21.50 -16.42
#